data_AF-A0A2R6XNM3-F1
#
_entry.id   AF-A0A2R6XNM3-F1
#
_cell.length_a   1.000
_cell.length_b   1.000
_cell.length_c   1.000
_cell.angle_alpha   90.00
_cell.angle_beta   90.00
_cell.angle_gamma   90.00
#
_symmetry.space_group_name_H-M   'P 1'
#
loop_
_entity.id
_entity.type
_entity.pdbx_description
1 polymer ?
#
loop_
_entity_poly.entity_id
_entity_poly.type
_entity_poly.pdbx_seq_one_letter_code
_entity_poly.pdbx_strand_id
1 'polypeptide(L)'
;MALPAGARCWALPADGRAVHACPSARAAPEAANVGGHLCRDHGRARRGARPLGDGVLSSCVSVRPIFFGGTSEGAAASARRRTLVQCSEASSSSSAGLREGNSELFSTNSFTDGRWEAILSRLELVCKSSPETSLIEGRWVKLICGASFEDIADVRNLSLIYALAGVDCIDCAADSAIVAAVLEGINAAEQVLQTIGSGIARSFKKPWVMISINDDEDPHFRKAEFDSLECPTNCPRPCERVCPASAIKFQDSNQKASSNHLDGGVIVDRCYGCGRCLPICPLGLISAISYVRPLETVASLLRSEDVDAVEIHTRAGHLSSFRELVSQLGNAFSSLKLVAVSVPDLEELMIPTLNAMYTSMKPFVKNLNLWQLDGRPMSGDIGVGATRAAIMLAQKVVSSSERPPGFIQLAGGTNAHTATALKNVGLQRCITYENHGVSQQYEDNQSGSAVIAGVAYGGYARKIVDKFLRHVGEEETCGDVLVNRSSNQMEHYPHFLLHAVLEANVLVDSIKCSVNQNYPISTVPESHEHI
;
A
#
# COMPACT_ATOMS: atom_id res chain seq x y z
N MET A 1 -79.86 -2.47 7.83
CA MET A 1 -79.73 -1.53 6.69
C MET A 1 -78.50 -1.94 5.88
N ALA A 2 -78.58 -1.80 4.56
CA ALA A 2 -77.92 -2.62 3.54
C ALA A 2 -76.43 -2.32 3.23
N LEU A 3 -75.78 -3.35 2.66
CA LEU A 3 -74.57 -3.43 1.80
C LEU A 3 -74.55 -2.40 0.64
N PRO A 4 -73.45 -2.21 -0.18
CA PRO A 4 -72.51 -3.22 -0.77
C PRO A 4 -71.04 -2.72 -0.95
N ALA A 5 -70.07 -3.33 -1.64
CA ALA A 5 -69.63 -4.68 -2.06
C ALA A 5 -68.25 -4.50 -2.73
N GLY A 6 -67.40 -5.54 -2.79
CA GLY A 6 -66.23 -5.54 -3.69
C GLY A 6 -65.05 -6.41 -3.24
N ALA A 7 -65.22 -7.73 -3.24
CA ALA A 7 -64.15 -8.73 -3.13
C ALA A 7 -63.38 -8.84 -4.49
N ARG A 8 -62.17 -9.40 -4.63
CA ARG A 8 -61.74 -10.78 -4.31
C ARG A 8 -60.24 -10.96 -4.60
N CYS A 9 -59.75 -12.13 -4.21
CA CYS A 9 -58.39 -12.54 -3.90
C CYS A 9 -57.91 -13.71 -4.81
N TRP A 10 -56.57 -13.88 -4.93
CA TRP A 10 -55.78 -15.13 -5.24
C TRP A 10 -55.73 -15.59 -6.72
N ALA A 11 -54.72 -16.30 -7.27
CA ALA A 11 -53.66 -17.19 -6.76
C ALA A 11 -52.51 -17.38 -7.81
N LEU A 12 -51.42 -18.05 -7.38
CA LEU A 12 -50.34 -18.68 -8.19
C LEU A 12 -50.85 -19.74 -9.19
N PRO A 13 -50.01 -20.20 -10.15
CA PRO A 13 -49.37 -21.52 -9.98
C PRO A 13 -47.94 -21.66 -10.55
N ALA A 14 -47.33 -22.80 -10.17
CA ALA A 14 -46.02 -23.32 -10.56
C ALA A 14 -46.04 -24.28 -11.78
N ASP A 15 -44.84 -24.67 -12.19
CA ASP A 15 -44.41 -25.85 -13.00
C ASP A 15 -44.30 -25.76 -14.53
N GLY A 16 -43.04 -25.74 -15.00
CA GLY A 16 -42.40 -26.91 -15.66
C GLY A 16 -42.60 -27.15 -17.16
N ARG A 17 -41.57 -26.84 -17.99
CA ARG A 17 -40.78 -27.78 -18.83
C ARG A 17 -39.98 -27.07 -19.93
N ALA A 18 -38.82 -27.68 -20.21
CA ALA A 18 -37.77 -27.26 -21.13
C ALA A 18 -38.14 -27.32 -22.62
N VAL A 19 -37.51 -26.45 -23.42
CA VAL A 19 -37.23 -26.69 -24.85
C VAL A 19 -35.86 -26.09 -25.21
N HIS A 20 -34.96 -26.94 -25.69
CA HIS A 20 -33.70 -26.59 -26.38
C HIS A 20 -33.96 -25.82 -27.68
N ALA A 21 -33.14 -24.81 -27.98
CA ALA A 21 -32.59 -24.60 -29.33
C ALA A 21 -31.53 -23.46 -29.34
N CYS A 22 -30.27 -23.81 -29.59
CA CYS A 22 -29.40 -22.99 -30.42
C CYS A 22 -29.92 -23.04 -31.86
N PRO A 23 -29.73 -21.96 -32.64
CA PRO A 23 -28.79 -22.13 -33.74
C PRO A 23 -27.82 -20.96 -33.92
N SER A 24 -26.78 -21.30 -34.66
CA SER A 24 -25.60 -20.57 -35.04
C SER A 24 -25.82 -19.46 -36.06
N ALA A 25 -24.75 -18.65 -36.18
CA ALA A 25 -24.18 -18.06 -37.40
C ALA A 25 -24.66 -16.67 -37.88
N ARG A 26 -23.64 -15.77 -37.88
CA ARG A 26 -23.25 -14.78 -38.91
C ARG A 26 -24.31 -13.81 -39.44
N ALA A 27 -24.06 -12.52 -39.22
CA ALA A 27 -23.81 -11.54 -40.30
C ALA A 27 -23.37 -10.19 -39.71
N ALA A 28 -22.28 -9.64 -40.25
CA ALA A 28 -21.99 -8.20 -40.18
C ALA A 28 -23.03 -7.42 -41.01
N PRO A 29 -23.15 -6.10 -40.83
CA PRO A 29 -22.69 -5.26 -41.94
C PRO A 29 -21.97 -3.96 -41.53
N GLU A 30 -20.95 -3.70 -42.34
CA GLU A 30 -20.54 -2.45 -43.01
C GLU A 30 -20.78 -1.06 -42.38
N ALA A 31 -19.67 -0.33 -42.45
CA ALA A 31 -19.50 1.10 -42.28
C ALA A 31 -20.33 1.93 -43.27
N ALA A 32 -20.78 3.10 -42.80
CA ALA A 32 -21.22 4.19 -43.65
C ALA A 32 -20.62 5.52 -43.17
N ASN A 33 -20.04 6.21 -44.16
CA ASN A 33 -19.40 7.53 -44.17
C ASN A 33 -19.98 8.60 -43.23
N VAL A 34 -19.06 9.34 -42.60
CA VAL A 34 -19.31 10.70 -42.10
C VAL A 34 -18.57 11.68 -43.01
N GLY A 35 -19.34 12.44 -43.78
CA GLY A 35 -18.91 13.67 -44.43
C GLY A 35 -19.92 14.77 -44.09
N GLY A 36 -19.43 15.91 -43.60
CA GLY A 36 -20.30 17.04 -43.26
C GLY A 36 -19.58 18.15 -42.50
N HIS A 37 -18.98 19.07 -43.25
CA HIS A 37 -18.55 20.39 -42.78
C HIS A 37 -19.66 21.15 -42.05
N LEU A 38 -19.29 21.93 -41.02
CA LEU A 38 -19.86 23.26 -40.77
C LEU A 38 -18.93 24.10 -39.88
N CYS A 39 -18.49 25.23 -40.41
CA CYS A 39 -17.78 26.32 -39.72
C CYS A 39 -18.74 27.15 -38.87
N ARG A 40 -18.24 27.73 -37.76
CA ARG A 40 -18.33 29.18 -37.50
C ARG A 40 -17.50 29.65 -36.30
N ASP A 41 -16.51 30.49 -36.63
CA ASP A 41 -16.14 31.78 -36.04
C ASP A 41 -16.20 32.03 -34.52
N HIS A 42 -15.05 32.45 -33.96
CA HIS A 42 -14.91 33.80 -33.40
C HIS A 42 -13.45 34.29 -33.32
N GLY A 43 -13.20 35.49 -33.85
CA GLY A 43 -12.56 36.57 -33.10
C GLY A 43 -11.03 36.71 -33.14
N ARG A 44 -10.52 37.47 -34.12
CA ARG A 44 -9.18 38.07 -34.15
C ARG A 44 -8.86 38.97 -32.94
N ALA A 45 -7.61 38.93 -32.49
CA ALA A 45 -6.84 40.14 -32.17
C ALA A 45 -5.36 39.96 -32.56
N ARG A 46 -4.85 40.90 -33.36
CA ARG A 46 -3.46 41.01 -33.83
C ARG A 46 -2.62 41.80 -32.83
N ARG A 47 -1.32 41.49 -32.70
CA ARG A 47 -0.15 42.35 -33.09
C ARG A 47 1.13 41.83 -32.43
N GLY A 48 2.22 41.81 -33.21
CA GLY A 48 3.58 41.66 -32.68
C GLY A 48 4.52 40.86 -33.59
N ALA A 49 4.80 41.37 -34.78
CA ALA A 49 5.84 40.84 -35.66
C ALA A 49 7.22 41.42 -35.27
N ARG A 50 8.28 40.61 -35.34
CA ARG A 50 9.38 40.72 -36.35
C ARG A 50 10.50 39.69 -36.12
N PRO A 51 11.30 39.38 -37.16
CA PRO A 51 11.73 38.02 -37.49
C PRO A 51 13.26 37.89 -37.70
N LEU A 52 13.67 36.73 -38.22
CA LEU A 52 14.72 36.46 -39.22
C LEU A 52 15.83 35.51 -38.77
N GLY A 53 16.06 34.50 -39.62
CA GLY A 53 17.22 33.62 -39.57
C GLY A 53 17.02 32.31 -40.33
N ASP A 54 16.71 32.40 -41.63
CA ASP A 54 16.75 31.28 -42.59
C ASP A 54 18.14 30.62 -42.65
N GLY A 55 18.21 29.34 -43.04
CA GLY A 55 19.40 28.89 -43.76
C GLY A 55 19.71 27.39 -43.87
N VAL A 56 19.04 26.69 -44.80
CA VAL A 56 19.66 25.80 -45.83
C VAL A 56 20.36 24.47 -45.44
N LEU A 57 19.65 23.38 -45.76
CA LEU A 57 19.99 22.22 -46.64
C LEU A 57 21.35 21.49 -46.56
N SER A 58 21.22 20.16 -46.36
CA SER A 58 21.72 19.06 -47.22
C SER A 58 23.22 18.92 -47.51
N SER A 59 23.79 17.75 -47.15
CA SER A 59 24.27 16.79 -48.16
C SER A 59 24.78 15.48 -47.55
N CYS A 60 24.49 14.40 -48.28
CA CYS A 60 24.94 13.04 -48.09
C CYS A 60 26.46 12.90 -48.24
N VAL A 61 27.08 12.01 -47.45
CA VAL A 61 28.32 11.33 -47.84
C VAL A 61 28.22 9.85 -47.47
N SER A 62 28.30 9.01 -48.51
CA SER A 62 28.41 7.57 -48.45
C SER A 62 29.89 7.18 -48.36
N VAL A 63 30.25 6.26 -47.46
CA VAL A 63 31.56 5.61 -47.44
C VAL A 63 31.37 4.10 -47.23
N ARG A 64 31.74 3.31 -48.24
CA ARG A 64 32.00 1.86 -48.16
C ARG A 64 33.39 1.63 -47.52
N PRO A 65 33.63 0.47 -46.88
CA PRO A 65 34.51 -0.52 -47.54
C PRO A 65 34.02 -1.97 -47.38
N ILE A 66 34.04 -2.78 -48.45
CA ILE A 66 35.08 -3.75 -48.89
C ILE A 66 35.03 -5.09 -48.13
N PHE A 67 34.64 -6.11 -48.89
CA PHE A 67 34.70 -7.55 -48.60
C PHE A 67 36.14 -8.07 -48.56
N PHE A 68 36.42 -9.03 -47.67
CA PHE A 68 37.33 -10.15 -47.95
C PHE A 68 36.71 -11.43 -47.39
N GLY A 69 36.70 -12.47 -48.24
CA GLY A 69 36.10 -13.77 -47.95
C GLY A 69 37.01 -14.70 -47.16
N GLY A 70 36.40 -15.73 -46.58
CA GLY A 70 37.04 -16.88 -45.95
C GLY A 70 35.97 -17.94 -45.67
N THR A 71 36.20 -19.14 -46.16
CA THR A 71 35.25 -20.23 -46.40
C THR A 71 35.03 -21.18 -45.22
N SER A 72 33.99 -22.00 -45.39
CA SER A 72 33.79 -23.42 -45.03
C SER A 72 33.24 -23.83 -43.65
N GLU A 73 32.02 -24.37 -43.74
CA GLU A 73 31.55 -25.71 -43.30
C GLU A 73 31.23 -26.00 -41.83
N GLY A 74 30.09 -26.70 -41.64
CA GLY A 74 29.94 -27.66 -40.54
C GLY A 74 28.58 -27.66 -39.84
N ALA A 75 27.67 -28.52 -40.29
CA ALA A 75 26.35 -28.80 -39.71
C ALA A 75 26.39 -29.43 -38.31
N ALA A 76 25.30 -29.29 -37.54
CA ALA A 76 24.41 -30.40 -37.14
C ALA A 76 23.65 -30.11 -35.84
N ALA A 77 22.34 -30.27 -35.91
CA ALA A 77 21.42 -30.36 -34.79
C ALA A 77 21.59 -31.67 -34.02
N SER A 78 21.38 -31.65 -32.70
CA SER A 78 20.88 -32.83 -31.99
C SER A 78 20.15 -32.46 -30.71
N ALA A 79 18.86 -32.81 -30.69
CA ALA A 79 17.96 -32.75 -29.55
C ALA A 79 18.39 -33.70 -28.44
N ARG A 80 18.24 -33.29 -27.18
CA ARG A 80 18.18 -34.22 -26.05
C ARG A 80 16.88 -34.04 -25.26
N ARG A 81 16.10 -35.13 -25.29
CA ARG A 81 14.89 -35.41 -24.51
C ARG A 81 15.14 -35.19 -23.01
N ARG A 82 14.23 -34.48 -22.35
CA ARG A 82 14.05 -34.56 -20.90
C ARG A 82 13.12 -35.73 -20.59
N THR A 83 13.65 -36.70 -19.84
CA THR A 83 12.89 -37.80 -19.26
C THR A 83 12.20 -37.29 -18.00
N LEU A 84 10.87 -37.41 -17.94
CA LEU A 84 10.10 -37.29 -16.71
C LEU A 84 10.43 -38.44 -15.77
N VAL A 85 10.70 -38.14 -14.51
CA VAL A 85 10.60 -39.11 -13.41
C VAL A 85 9.66 -38.51 -12.36
N GLN A 86 8.45 -39.07 -12.31
CA GLN A 86 7.60 -39.04 -11.12
C GLN A 86 8.21 -39.98 -10.09
N CYS A 87 8.27 -39.55 -8.82
CA CYS A 87 8.34 -40.46 -7.68
C CYS A 87 7.37 -39.96 -6.62
N SER A 88 6.46 -40.86 -6.28
CA SER A 88 5.44 -40.77 -5.26
C SER A 88 5.93 -41.41 -3.96
N GLU A 89 5.31 -40.94 -2.87
CA GLU A 89 5.04 -41.61 -1.59
C GLU A 89 6.04 -41.58 -0.41
N ALA A 90 5.40 -41.23 0.71
CA ALA A 90 5.48 -41.80 2.05
C ALA A 90 6.45 -41.21 3.09
N SER A 91 5.78 -40.77 4.16
CA SER A 91 6.22 -40.37 5.49
C SER A 91 7.18 -41.35 6.18
N SER A 92 8.20 -40.81 6.86
CA SER A 92 8.62 -41.33 8.17
C SER A 92 9.37 -40.27 8.98
N SER A 93 9.04 -40.25 10.26
CA SER A 93 9.63 -39.47 11.34
C SER A 93 11.10 -39.81 11.59
N SER A 94 11.96 -38.81 11.74
CA SER A 94 13.12 -38.91 12.62
C SER A 94 13.58 -37.54 13.11
N SER A 95 13.64 -37.42 14.42
CA SER A 95 14.25 -36.34 15.20
C SER A 95 15.77 -36.34 15.03
N ALA A 96 16.36 -35.21 14.65
CA ALA A 96 17.80 -35.01 14.72
C ALA A 96 18.17 -33.52 14.89
N GLY A 97 18.59 -33.18 16.12
CA GLY A 97 19.70 -32.26 16.42
C GLY A 97 19.64 -30.82 15.87
N LEU A 98 19.07 -29.91 16.66
CA LEU A 98 19.43 -28.49 16.62
C LEU A 98 20.92 -28.36 16.94
N ARG A 99 21.73 -27.99 15.94
CA ARG A 99 23.06 -27.42 16.15
C ARG A 99 22.90 -25.96 16.49
N GLU A 100 23.29 -25.60 17.71
CA GLU A 100 23.52 -24.22 18.13
C GLU A 100 24.56 -23.58 17.21
N GLY A 101 24.12 -22.57 16.45
CA GLY A 101 24.98 -21.70 15.65
C GLY A 101 24.97 -20.31 16.24
N ASN A 102 26.09 -19.95 16.89
CA ASN A 102 26.61 -18.61 17.20
C ASN A 102 25.62 -17.44 17.31
N SER A 103 25.23 -17.13 18.55
CA SER A 103 24.53 -15.91 18.97
C SER A 103 25.49 -14.74 19.28
N GLU A 104 26.55 -14.54 18.49
CA GLU A 104 27.47 -13.40 18.64
C GLU A 104 27.33 -12.43 17.47
N LEU A 105 26.26 -11.62 17.47
CA LEU A 105 26.19 -10.40 16.64
C LEU A 105 25.28 -9.31 17.25
N PHE A 106 25.33 -9.10 18.55
CA PHE A 106 24.74 -7.92 19.20
C PHE A 106 25.79 -7.28 20.11
N SER A 107 26.62 -6.40 19.55
CA SER A 107 27.46 -5.54 20.39
C SER A 107 26.59 -4.44 20.97
N THR A 108 26.28 -4.54 22.26
CA THR A 108 25.50 -3.58 23.05
C THR A 108 26.03 -2.14 23.00
N ASN A 109 27.25 -1.93 22.52
CA ASN A 109 27.88 -0.61 22.42
C ASN A 109 27.32 0.26 21.28
N SER A 110 26.59 -0.29 20.31
CA SER A 110 26.13 0.47 19.14
C SER A 110 24.86 1.30 19.35
N PHE A 111 24.19 1.13 20.49
CA PHE A 111 22.98 1.88 20.88
C PHE A 111 23.23 2.87 22.03
N THR A 112 24.47 3.33 22.20
CA THR A 112 24.89 4.25 23.28
C THR A 112 24.73 5.74 22.94
N ASP A 113 24.19 6.06 21.76
CA ASP A 113 23.87 7.45 21.36
C ASP A 113 22.76 8.01 22.28
N GLY A 114 23.02 9.11 22.98
CA GLY A 114 22.06 9.76 23.88
C GLY A 114 20.75 10.20 23.20
N ARG A 115 20.68 10.19 21.86
CA ARG A 115 19.43 10.36 21.12
C ARG A 115 18.47 9.17 21.27
N TRP A 116 18.98 7.97 21.54
CA TRP A 116 18.13 6.83 21.89
C TRP A 116 17.38 7.07 23.20
N GLU A 117 17.96 7.74 24.18
CA GLU A 117 17.28 8.11 25.44
C GLU A 117 16.09 9.04 25.20
N ALA A 118 16.21 9.97 24.24
CA ALA A 118 15.09 10.82 23.85
C ALA A 118 13.95 10.02 23.20
N ILE A 119 14.29 9.02 22.37
CA ILE A 119 13.32 8.09 21.80
C ILE A 119 12.68 7.24 22.91
N LEU A 120 13.47 6.70 23.83
CA LEU A 120 12.99 5.91 24.96
C LEU A 120 12.00 6.70 25.81
N SER A 121 12.34 7.93 26.19
CA SER A 121 11.47 8.83 26.95
C SER A 121 10.14 9.11 26.21
N ARG A 122 10.20 9.27 24.88
CA ARG A 122 9.00 9.42 24.03
C ARG A 122 8.18 8.13 23.98
N LEU A 123 8.82 6.97 23.85
CA LEU A 123 8.13 5.69 23.80
C LEU A 123 7.49 5.32 25.13
N GLU A 124 8.06 5.69 26.27
CA GLU A 124 7.37 5.54 27.56
C GLU A 124 6.04 6.30 27.63
N LEU A 125 5.89 7.39 26.87
CA LEU A 125 4.64 8.15 26.77
C LEU A 125 3.68 7.51 25.76
N VAL A 126 4.18 7.15 24.58
CA VAL A 126 3.37 6.69 23.44
C VAL A 126 2.99 5.20 23.53
N CYS A 127 3.88 4.34 24.03
CA CYS A 127 3.67 2.90 24.13
C CYS A 127 2.77 2.49 25.29
N LYS A 128 2.31 3.41 26.15
CA LYS A 128 1.36 3.08 27.23
C LYS A 128 -0.03 2.70 26.71
N SER A 129 -0.45 3.22 25.56
CA SER A 129 -1.77 2.91 24.97
C SER A 129 -1.72 1.70 24.05
N SER A 130 -2.69 0.79 24.21
CA SER A 130 -2.91 -0.28 23.24
C SER A 130 -3.50 0.27 21.94
N PRO A 131 -3.39 -0.47 20.82
CA PRO A 131 -4.05 -0.09 19.56
C PRO A 131 -5.55 0.19 19.72
N GLU A 132 -6.26 -0.59 20.55
CA GLU A 132 -7.67 -0.38 20.87
C GLU A 132 -7.93 0.96 21.57
N THR A 133 -7.11 1.29 22.58
CA THR A 133 -7.19 2.59 23.26
C THR A 133 -6.92 3.73 22.29
N SER A 134 -5.90 3.63 21.43
CA SER A 134 -5.61 4.66 20.42
C SER A 134 -6.79 4.87 19.47
N LEU A 135 -7.49 3.80 19.08
CA LEU A 135 -8.69 3.87 18.24
C LEU A 135 -9.85 4.60 18.93
N ILE A 136 -10.13 4.26 20.19
CA ILE A 136 -11.19 4.89 20.99
C ILE A 136 -10.89 6.37 21.25
N GLU A 137 -9.63 6.70 21.50
CA GLU A 137 -9.20 8.04 21.87
C GLU A 137 -8.99 9.00 20.70
N GLY A 138 -9.08 8.51 19.45
CA GLY A 138 -8.85 9.35 18.26
C GLY A 138 -7.36 9.57 17.95
N ARG A 139 -6.49 8.65 18.39
CA ARG A 139 -5.03 8.71 18.27
C ARG A 139 -4.47 7.56 17.40
N TRP A 140 -5.33 6.87 16.65
CA TRP A 140 -4.95 5.71 15.86
C TRP A 140 -4.06 6.08 14.67
N VAL A 141 -2.93 5.39 14.53
CA VAL A 141 -2.04 5.51 13.38
C VAL A 141 -1.81 4.15 12.74
N LYS A 142 -2.13 4.04 11.45
CA LYS A 142 -1.92 2.84 10.64
C LYS A 142 -0.79 3.08 9.63
N LEU A 143 0.20 2.19 9.57
CA LEU A 143 1.12 2.10 8.44
C LEU A 143 0.49 1.23 7.36
N ILE A 144 0.47 1.70 6.11
CA ILE A 144 0.10 0.90 4.93
C ILE A 144 1.38 0.53 4.19
N CYS A 145 1.86 -0.69 4.34
CA CYS A 145 2.96 -1.23 3.52
C CYS A 145 2.50 -1.36 2.05
N GLY A 146 1.26 -1.83 1.84
CA GLY A 146 0.57 -1.85 0.56
C GLY A 146 0.00 -3.23 0.21
N ALA A 147 -1.25 -3.27 -0.28
CA ALA A 147 -1.95 -4.50 -0.63
C ALA A 147 -1.27 -5.31 -1.77
N SER A 148 -0.50 -4.65 -2.63
CA SER A 148 0.34 -5.26 -3.68
C SER A 148 1.84 -5.10 -3.45
N PHE A 149 2.29 -4.59 -2.30
CA PHE A 149 3.72 -4.47 -2.01
C PHE A 149 4.19 -5.71 -1.25
N GLU A 150 5.07 -6.49 -1.89
CA GLU A 150 5.45 -7.84 -1.46
C GLU A 150 6.98 -8.00 -1.36
N ASP A 151 7.75 -6.90 -1.34
CA ASP A 151 9.17 -6.96 -1.04
C ASP A 151 9.35 -7.27 0.46
N ILE A 152 9.70 -8.53 0.74
CA ILE A 152 9.85 -9.07 2.11
C ILE A 152 10.81 -8.22 2.95
N ALA A 153 11.96 -7.81 2.38
CA ALA A 153 12.98 -7.09 3.13
C ALA A 153 12.49 -5.68 3.50
N ASP A 154 11.90 -4.97 2.53
CA ASP A 154 11.36 -3.63 2.77
C ASP A 154 10.17 -3.67 3.73
N VAL A 155 9.23 -4.61 3.57
CA VAL A 155 8.08 -4.76 4.47
C VAL A 155 8.53 -5.01 5.91
N ARG A 156 9.50 -5.90 6.10
CA ARG A 156 10.06 -6.22 7.41
C ARG A 156 10.73 -5.01 8.06
N ASN A 157 11.56 -4.28 7.31
CA ASN A 157 12.24 -3.08 7.83
C ASN A 157 11.27 -1.92 8.09
N LEU A 158 10.28 -1.71 7.22
CA LEU A 158 9.20 -0.75 7.45
C LEU A 158 8.46 -1.07 8.76
N SER A 159 8.15 -2.35 8.98
CA SER A 159 7.46 -2.81 10.18
C SER A 159 8.28 -2.55 11.44
N LEU A 160 9.59 -2.83 11.40
CA LEU A 160 10.53 -2.48 12.47
C LEU A 160 10.53 -0.98 12.78
N ILE A 161 10.76 -0.12 11.78
CA ILE A 161 10.87 1.33 11.97
C ILE A 161 9.57 1.89 12.58
N TYR A 162 8.43 1.52 12.00
CA TYR A 162 7.15 2.12 12.41
C TYR A 162 6.60 1.51 13.69
N ALA A 163 6.90 0.24 14.00
CA ALA A 163 6.64 -0.32 15.32
C ALA A 163 7.45 0.44 16.39
N LEU A 164 8.72 0.74 16.14
CA LEU A 164 9.53 1.61 17.00
C LEU A 164 9.00 3.06 17.05
N ALA A 165 8.41 3.57 15.97
CA ALA A 165 7.77 4.88 15.97
C ALA A 165 6.44 4.90 16.76
N GLY A 166 5.90 3.73 17.06
CA GLY A 166 4.68 3.53 17.82
C GLY A 166 3.41 3.62 16.98
N VAL A 167 3.37 3.08 15.76
CA VAL A 167 2.09 2.86 15.06
C VAL A 167 1.20 1.87 15.81
N ASP A 168 -0.11 1.93 15.58
CA ASP A 168 -1.09 1.03 16.20
C ASP A 168 -1.42 -0.17 15.33
N CYS A 169 -1.20 -0.06 14.01
CA CYS A 169 -1.48 -1.10 13.05
C CYS A 169 -0.52 -1.05 11.86
N ILE A 170 -0.11 -2.21 11.39
CA ILE A 170 0.68 -2.39 10.17
C ILE A 170 -0.15 -3.22 9.20
N ASP A 171 -0.42 -2.65 8.05
CA ASP A 171 -1.25 -3.22 7.00
C ASP A 171 -0.42 -3.63 5.78
N CYS A 172 -0.66 -4.84 5.31
CA CYS A 172 0.17 -5.50 4.32
C CYS A 172 -0.65 -6.37 3.36
N ALA A 173 0.01 -6.86 2.31
CA ALA A 173 -0.60 -7.78 1.37
C ALA A 173 -1.09 -9.06 2.09
N ALA A 174 -2.25 -9.57 1.67
CA ALA A 174 -2.77 -10.86 2.14
C ALA A 174 -1.96 -12.03 1.55
N ASP A 175 -0.74 -12.20 2.04
CA ASP A 175 0.20 -13.26 1.73
C ASP A 175 0.96 -13.69 3.00
N SER A 176 1.13 -14.99 3.21
CA SER A 176 1.73 -15.51 4.44
C SER A 176 3.19 -15.11 4.64
N ALA A 177 3.99 -14.99 3.57
CA ALA A 177 5.38 -14.57 3.68
C ALA A 177 5.48 -13.10 4.06
N ILE A 178 4.55 -12.27 3.57
CA ILE A 178 4.47 -10.85 3.92
C ILE A 178 3.99 -10.65 5.35
N VAL A 179 2.99 -11.40 5.81
CA VAL A 179 2.56 -11.41 7.22
C VAL A 179 3.73 -11.82 8.14
N ALA A 180 4.47 -12.86 7.78
CA ALA A 180 5.65 -13.28 8.54
C ALA A 180 6.74 -12.18 8.59
N ALA A 181 6.96 -11.47 7.48
CA ALA A 181 7.89 -10.34 7.41
C ALA A 181 7.48 -9.19 8.34
N VAL A 182 6.18 -8.86 8.41
CA VAL A 182 5.64 -7.87 9.33
C VAL A 182 5.89 -8.29 10.78
N LEU A 183 5.57 -9.53 11.13
CA LEU A 183 5.78 -10.06 12.48
C LEU A 183 7.26 -10.07 12.87
N GLU A 184 8.16 -10.45 11.95
CA GLU A 184 9.60 -10.38 12.16
C GLU A 184 10.05 -8.95 12.49
N GLY A 185 9.57 -7.95 11.73
CA GLY A 185 9.89 -6.54 11.98
C GLY A 185 9.37 -6.05 13.34
N ILE A 186 8.15 -6.42 13.72
CA ILE A 186 7.59 -6.09 15.05
C ILE A 186 8.41 -6.73 16.17
N ASN A 187 8.82 -7.99 16.01
CA ASN A 187 9.64 -8.68 16.99
C ASN A 187 11.05 -8.09 17.08
N ALA A 188 11.64 -7.68 15.95
CA ALA A 188 12.91 -6.95 15.95
C ALA A 188 12.80 -5.62 16.69
N ALA A 189 11.68 -4.89 16.55
CA ALA A 189 11.43 -3.66 17.30
C ALA A 189 11.43 -3.92 18.81
N GLU A 190 10.76 -4.99 19.24
CA GLU A 190 10.74 -5.40 20.65
C GLU A 190 12.15 -5.73 21.17
N GLN A 191 12.96 -6.44 20.39
CA GLN A 191 14.35 -6.77 20.74
C GLN A 191 15.25 -5.53 20.83
N VAL A 192 15.10 -4.59 19.90
CA VAL A 192 15.79 -3.29 19.96
C VAL A 192 15.43 -2.58 21.26
N LEU A 193 14.15 -2.50 21.63
CA LEU A 193 13.73 -1.87 22.89
C LEU A 193 14.27 -2.59 24.14
N GLN A 194 14.34 -3.91 24.12
CA GLN A 194 14.94 -4.70 25.21
C GLN A 194 16.43 -4.38 25.39
N THR A 195 17.14 -4.15 24.29
CA THR A 195 18.57 -3.84 24.28
C THR A 195 18.86 -2.44 24.84
N ILE A 196 18.02 -1.45 24.50
CA ILE A 196 18.26 -0.06 24.89
C ILE A 196 17.73 0.24 26.30
N GLY A 197 16.63 -0.38 26.74
CA GLY A 197 16.07 -0.11 28.07
C GLY A 197 15.08 -1.16 28.59
N SER A 198 15.45 -1.86 29.67
CA SER A 198 14.66 -2.98 30.23
C SER A 198 13.24 -2.62 30.73
N GLY A 199 12.96 -1.34 31.01
CA GLY A 199 11.64 -0.86 31.45
C GLY A 199 10.63 -0.71 30.31
N ILE A 200 11.09 -0.24 29.15
CA ILE A 200 10.25 0.13 28.01
C ILE A 200 9.74 -1.09 27.27
N ALA A 201 10.59 -2.12 27.14
CA ALA A 201 10.17 -3.39 26.55
C ALA A 201 8.94 -4.00 27.24
N ARG A 202 8.80 -3.85 28.57
CA ARG A 202 7.61 -4.33 29.30
C ARG A 202 6.33 -3.57 28.97
N SER A 203 6.47 -2.33 28.50
CA SER A 203 5.35 -1.47 28.14
C SER A 203 5.09 -1.46 26.64
N PHE A 204 5.94 -2.06 25.82
CA PHE A 204 5.74 -2.15 24.38
C PHE A 204 4.42 -2.87 24.05
N LYS A 205 3.52 -2.17 23.36
CA LYS A 205 2.28 -2.73 22.84
C LYS A 205 2.47 -2.96 21.35
N LYS A 206 2.42 -4.23 20.95
CA LYS A 206 2.58 -4.62 19.55
C LYS A 206 1.47 -3.97 18.71
N PRO A 207 1.81 -3.38 17.55
CA PRO A 207 0.79 -2.96 16.61
C PRO A 207 -0.01 -4.17 16.12
N TRP A 208 -1.26 -3.94 15.73
CA TRP A 208 -2.06 -4.97 15.08
C TRP A 208 -1.56 -5.26 13.67
N VAL A 209 -1.55 -6.53 13.30
CA VAL A 209 -1.28 -6.97 11.93
C VAL A 209 -2.59 -6.99 11.14
N MET A 210 -2.65 -6.20 10.08
CA MET A 210 -3.79 -6.13 9.18
C MET A 210 -3.39 -6.64 7.80
N ILE A 211 -4.28 -7.41 7.18
CA ILE A 211 -4.15 -7.78 5.76
C ILE A 211 -5.22 -7.07 4.94
N SER A 212 -4.87 -6.58 3.76
CA SER A 212 -5.82 -5.98 2.81
C SER A 212 -6.27 -6.99 1.74
N ILE A 213 -7.58 -7.01 1.48
CA ILE A 213 -8.25 -7.83 0.45
C ILE A 213 -9.20 -6.96 -0.38
N ASN A 214 -9.63 -7.45 -1.54
CA ASN A 214 -10.57 -6.78 -2.42
C ASN A 214 -11.78 -7.67 -2.75
N ASP A 215 -12.94 -7.04 -2.96
CA ASP A 215 -14.15 -7.71 -3.41
C ASP A 215 -14.25 -7.88 -4.94
N ASP A 216 -13.48 -7.08 -5.69
CA ASP A 216 -13.32 -7.14 -7.15
C ASP A 216 -12.07 -6.35 -7.58
N GLU A 217 -11.88 -6.07 -8.88
CA GLU A 217 -10.84 -5.19 -9.42
C GLU A 217 -10.74 -3.87 -8.64
N ASP A 218 -9.57 -3.63 -8.06
CA ASP A 218 -9.28 -2.44 -7.27
C ASP A 218 -7.87 -1.90 -7.62
N PRO A 219 -7.68 -0.56 -7.70
CA PRO A 219 -6.39 0.04 -8.05
C PRO A 219 -5.22 -0.31 -7.10
N HIS A 220 -5.49 -0.74 -5.88
CA HIS A 220 -4.49 -1.18 -4.90
C HIS A 220 -4.07 -2.64 -5.10
N PHE A 221 -4.82 -3.40 -5.92
CA PHE A 221 -4.62 -4.81 -6.22
C PHE A 221 -4.25 -5.01 -7.68
N ARG A 222 -3.25 -4.25 -8.13
CA ARG A 222 -2.74 -4.34 -9.50
C ARG A 222 -1.24 -4.14 -9.54
N LYS A 223 -0.62 -4.63 -10.61
CA LYS A 223 0.81 -4.42 -10.88
C LYS A 223 1.02 -3.97 -12.31
N ALA A 224 2.16 -3.33 -12.55
CA ALA A 224 2.61 -3.02 -13.91
C ALA A 224 3.13 -4.28 -14.58
N GLU A 225 2.87 -4.45 -15.86
CA GLU A 225 3.37 -5.56 -16.68
C GLU A 225 3.78 -5.05 -18.07
N PHE A 226 4.88 -5.57 -18.60
CA PHE A 226 5.29 -5.42 -20.00
C PHE A 226 6.38 -6.44 -20.35
N ASP A 227 6.51 -6.77 -21.63
CA ASP A 227 7.67 -7.53 -22.14
C ASP A 227 8.87 -6.59 -22.27
N SER A 228 9.91 -6.81 -21.46
CA SER A 228 11.11 -5.99 -21.49
C SER A 228 11.90 -6.11 -22.79
N LEU A 229 11.71 -7.19 -23.55
CA LEU A 229 12.32 -7.40 -24.86
C LEU A 229 11.74 -6.47 -25.94
N GLU A 230 10.51 -5.98 -25.74
CA GLU A 230 9.87 -5.00 -26.62
C GLU A 230 10.29 -3.56 -26.32
N CYS A 231 10.95 -3.31 -25.18
CA CYS A 231 11.46 -1.99 -24.85
C CYS A 231 12.81 -1.73 -25.55
N PRO A 232 12.89 -0.80 -26.51
CA PRO A 232 14.11 -0.61 -27.27
C PRO A 232 15.20 0.05 -26.42
N THR A 233 16.46 -0.24 -26.76
CA THR A 233 17.65 0.29 -26.07
C THR A 233 17.73 1.82 -26.07
N ASN A 234 17.11 2.49 -27.06
CA ASN A 234 17.05 3.94 -27.18
C ASN A 234 15.85 4.60 -26.48
N CYS A 235 15.00 3.82 -25.78
CA CYS A 235 13.92 4.39 -24.97
C CYS A 235 14.49 5.26 -23.84
N PRO A 236 13.94 6.47 -23.58
CA PRO A 236 14.39 7.33 -22.48
C PRO A 236 13.95 6.83 -21.09
N ARG A 237 13.17 5.73 -21.04
CA ARG A 237 12.67 5.03 -19.84
C ARG A 237 12.25 5.94 -18.68
N PRO A 238 11.32 6.89 -18.91
CA PRO A 238 10.80 7.71 -17.82
C PRO A 238 10.05 6.86 -16.77
N CYS A 239 9.60 5.67 -17.13
CA CYS A 239 8.96 4.70 -16.23
C CYS A 239 9.86 4.24 -15.08
N GLU A 240 11.17 4.08 -15.28
CA GLU A 240 12.13 3.76 -14.20
C GLU A 240 12.20 4.89 -13.18
N ARG A 241 12.43 6.12 -13.68
CA ARG A 241 12.62 7.31 -12.83
C ARG A 241 11.38 7.71 -12.05
N VAL A 242 10.19 7.53 -12.63
CA VAL A 242 8.93 7.92 -11.98
C VAL A 242 8.48 6.88 -10.94
N CYS A 243 9.02 5.66 -10.97
CA CYS A 243 8.57 4.56 -10.12
C CYS A 243 9.07 4.76 -8.67
N PRO A 244 8.19 5.09 -7.72
CA PRO A 244 8.62 5.41 -6.36
C PRO A 244 9.17 4.21 -5.58
N ALA A 245 8.82 2.98 -5.99
CA ALA A 245 9.35 1.75 -5.39
C ALA A 245 10.58 1.19 -6.13
N SER A 246 11.10 1.91 -7.13
CA SER A 246 12.18 1.42 -8.00
C SER A 246 11.89 0.02 -8.57
N ALA A 247 10.61 -0.25 -8.86
CA ALA A 247 10.11 -1.55 -9.29
C ALA A 247 10.27 -1.80 -10.79
N ILE A 248 10.85 -0.86 -11.53
CA ILE A 248 11.23 -1.04 -12.93
C ILE A 248 12.72 -0.75 -13.00
N LYS A 249 13.52 -1.74 -13.42
CA LYS A 249 14.97 -1.62 -13.57
C LYS A 249 15.42 -2.34 -14.84
N PHE A 250 16.34 -1.72 -15.56
CA PHE A 250 17.05 -2.35 -16.67
C PHE A 250 18.55 -2.40 -16.34
N GLN A 251 19.22 -3.47 -16.74
CA GLN A 251 20.67 -3.54 -16.59
C GLN A 251 21.34 -2.57 -17.56
N ASP A 252 22.33 -1.82 -17.09
CA ASP A 252 23.12 -0.94 -17.94
C ASP A 252 23.92 -1.77 -18.96
N SER A 253 23.84 -1.39 -20.23
CA SER A 253 24.47 -2.04 -21.39
C SER A 253 26.01 -2.05 -21.41
N ASN A 254 26.66 -1.73 -20.29
CA ASN A 254 28.12 -1.72 -20.16
C ASN A 254 28.73 -3.13 -20.00
N GLN A 255 27.90 -4.16 -19.82
CA GLN A 255 28.34 -5.56 -19.92
C GLN A 255 28.10 -6.09 -21.34
N LYS A 256 29.15 -6.01 -22.18
CA LYS A 256 29.35 -6.69 -23.48
C LYS A 256 28.06 -7.08 -24.21
N ALA A 257 27.45 -6.09 -24.87
CA ALA A 257 26.32 -6.25 -25.77
C ALA A 257 26.64 -7.22 -26.93
N SER A 258 26.02 -8.40 -26.89
CA SER A 258 25.80 -9.25 -28.08
C SER A 258 24.31 -9.43 -28.40
N SER A 259 23.41 -8.75 -27.68
CA SER A 259 21.97 -8.73 -27.93
C SER A 259 21.46 -7.30 -28.09
N ASN A 260 20.58 -7.08 -29.07
CA ASN A 260 19.82 -5.83 -29.22
C ASN A 260 18.73 -5.65 -28.14
N HIS A 261 18.73 -6.49 -27.11
CA HIS A 261 17.76 -6.54 -26.02
C HIS A 261 18.46 -6.31 -24.69
N LEU A 262 17.76 -5.63 -23.78
CA LEU A 262 18.20 -5.36 -22.42
C LEU A 262 17.54 -6.33 -21.46
N ASP A 263 18.33 -6.87 -20.55
CA ASP A 263 17.83 -7.69 -19.46
C ASP A 263 17.28 -6.78 -18.34
N GLY A 264 16.13 -7.14 -17.77
CA GLY A 264 15.41 -6.32 -16.80
C GLY A 264 13.89 -6.33 -16.99
N GLY A 265 13.20 -5.39 -16.36
CA GLY A 265 11.74 -5.27 -16.42
C GLY A 265 11.14 -4.85 -15.07
N VAL A 266 9.92 -5.32 -14.82
CA VAL A 266 9.23 -5.08 -13.54
C VAL A 266 9.72 -6.07 -12.48
N ILE A 267 10.22 -5.56 -11.36
CA ILE A 267 10.41 -6.32 -10.13
C ILE A 267 9.04 -6.42 -9.46
N VAL A 268 8.35 -7.54 -9.71
CA VAL A 268 6.94 -7.75 -9.37
C VAL A 268 6.65 -7.45 -7.90
N ASP A 269 7.50 -7.93 -6.99
CA ASP A 269 7.31 -7.82 -5.55
C ASP A 269 7.38 -6.36 -5.05
N ARG A 270 8.14 -5.50 -5.73
CA ARG A 270 8.24 -4.07 -5.41
C ARG A 270 7.11 -3.24 -6.00
N CYS A 271 6.44 -3.74 -7.04
CA CYS A 271 5.40 -2.99 -7.73
C CYS A 271 4.11 -3.01 -6.92
N TYR A 272 3.76 -1.88 -6.31
CA TYR A 272 2.51 -1.72 -5.55
C TYR A 272 1.34 -1.13 -6.36
N GLY A 273 1.46 -1.04 -7.70
CA GLY A 273 0.32 -0.67 -8.54
C GLY A 273 0.00 0.83 -8.66
N CYS A 274 0.92 1.73 -8.29
CA CYS A 274 0.67 3.18 -8.34
C CYS A 274 0.26 3.73 -9.71
N GLY A 275 0.61 3.01 -10.80
CA GLY A 275 0.23 3.35 -12.17
C GLY A 275 0.96 4.55 -12.78
N ARG A 276 1.94 5.16 -12.11
CA ARG A 276 2.69 6.32 -12.64
C ARG A 276 3.44 6.02 -13.93
N CYS A 277 3.87 4.77 -14.09
CA CYS A 277 4.57 4.29 -15.27
C CYS A 277 3.65 4.19 -16.50
N LEU A 278 2.34 3.99 -16.32
CA LEU A 278 1.39 3.72 -17.40
C LEU A 278 1.29 4.90 -18.39
N PRO A 279 0.94 6.14 -17.96
CA PRO A 279 0.76 7.25 -18.89
C PRO A 279 2.07 7.83 -19.42
N ILE A 280 3.21 7.53 -18.78
CA ILE A 280 4.50 8.14 -19.12
C ILE A 280 5.33 7.28 -20.08
N CYS A 281 4.95 6.02 -20.29
CA CYS A 281 5.64 5.15 -21.25
C CYS A 281 5.45 5.72 -22.68
N PRO A 282 6.51 6.19 -23.36
CA PRO A 282 6.37 6.85 -24.66
C PRO A 282 5.90 5.89 -25.77
N LEU A 283 6.06 4.59 -25.55
CA LEU A 283 5.66 3.53 -26.49
C LEU A 283 4.36 2.84 -26.07
N GLY A 284 3.78 3.19 -24.92
CA GLY A 284 2.54 2.56 -24.43
C GLY A 284 2.66 1.07 -24.08
N LEU A 285 3.87 0.56 -23.83
CA LEU A 285 4.12 -0.88 -23.60
C LEU A 285 3.62 -1.40 -22.24
N ILE A 286 3.38 -0.51 -21.27
CA ILE A 286 3.11 -0.92 -19.89
C ILE A 286 1.60 -1.01 -19.67
N SER A 287 1.12 -2.19 -19.32
CA SER A 287 -0.26 -2.46 -18.91
C SER A 287 -0.36 -2.55 -17.37
N ALA A 288 -1.59 -2.49 -16.87
CA ALA A 288 -1.88 -2.77 -15.47
C ALA A 288 -2.67 -4.08 -15.38
N ILE A 289 -2.19 -5.01 -14.56
CA ILE A 289 -2.81 -6.31 -14.33
C ILE A 289 -3.37 -6.33 -12.92
N SER A 290 -4.70 -6.37 -12.81
CA SER A 290 -5.41 -6.51 -11.55
C SER A 290 -5.47 -7.96 -11.11
N TYR A 291 -5.57 -8.21 -9.81
CA TYR A 291 -5.75 -9.54 -9.26
C TYR A 291 -6.66 -9.54 -8.03
N VAL A 292 -7.19 -10.72 -7.70
CA VAL A 292 -7.93 -10.98 -6.47
C VAL A 292 -7.26 -12.18 -5.80
N ARG A 293 -7.09 -12.13 -4.49
CA ARG A 293 -6.50 -13.26 -3.76
C ARG A 293 -7.51 -14.41 -3.66
N PRO A 294 -7.06 -15.68 -3.79
CA PRO A 294 -7.95 -16.81 -3.59
C PRO A 294 -8.58 -16.79 -2.20
N LEU A 295 -9.90 -16.94 -2.13
CA LEU A 295 -10.67 -16.84 -0.88
C LEU A 295 -10.24 -17.87 0.16
N GLU A 296 -9.81 -19.06 -0.26
CA GLU A 296 -9.29 -20.09 0.64
C GLU A 296 -8.00 -19.64 1.35
N THR A 297 -7.09 -19.02 0.60
CA THR A 297 -5.84 -18.45 1.15
C THR A 297 -6.16 -17.33 2.14
N VAL A 298 -7.04 -16.40 1.76
CA VAL A 298 -7.49 -15.31 2.62
C VAL A 298 -8.13 -15.86 3.90
N ALA A 299 -9.09 -16.77 3.78
CA ALA A 299 -9.80 -17.32 4.92
C ALA A 299 -8.86 -18.08 5.87
N SER A 300 -7.80 -18.71 5.34
CA SER A 300 -6.78 -19.38 6.16
C SER A 300 -5.92 -18.38 6.93
N LEU A 301 -5.52 -17.27 6.32
CA LEU A 301 -4.83 -16.18 7.01
C LEU A 301 -5.69 -15.56 8.11
N LEU A 302 -6.96 -15.28 7.83
CA LEU A 302 -7.87 -14.66 8.82
C LEU A 302 -8.16 -15.55 10.04
N ARG A 303 -8.03 -16.88 9.89
CA ARG A 303 -8.17 -17.84 11.00
C ARG A 303 -6.86 -18.08 11.76
N SER A 304 -5.74 -17.55 11.27
CA SER A 304 -4.47 -17.65 11.99
C SER A 304 -4.43 -16.67 13.17
N GLU A 305 -3.59 -16.95 14.16
CA GLU A 305 -3.32 -16.05 15.28
C GLU A 305 -2.36 -14.90 14.89
N ASP A 306 -1.86 -14.91 13.66
CA ASP A 306 -0.88 -13.96 13.12
C ASP A 306 -1.54 -12.71 12.53
N VAL A 307 -2.86 -12.73 12.32
CA VAL A 307 -3.64 -11.64 11.73
C VAL A 307 -4.67 -11.14 12.73
N ASP A 308 -4.54 -9.88 13.12
CA ASP A 308 -5.44 -9.22 14.08
C ASP A 308 -6.65 -8.58 13.41
N ALA A 309 -6.49 -8.15 12.15
CA ALA A 309 -7.47 -7.33 11.46
C ALA A 309 -7.47 -7.57 9.95
N VAL A 310 -8.57 -7.18 9.30
CA VAL A 310 -8.68 -7.21 7.83
C VAL A 310 -9.17 -5.86 7.32
N GLU A 311 -8.63 -5.43 6.18
CA GLU A 311 -9.19 -4.35 5.38
C GLU A 311 -9.82 -4.92 4.11
N ILE A 312 -11.08 -4.58 3.86
CA ILE A 312 -11.80 -4.92 2.64
C ILE A 312 -11.89 -3.68 1.76
N HIS A 313 -11.22 -3.71 0.61
CA HIS A 313 -11.38 -2.71 -0.44
C HIS A 313 -12.64 -2.98 -1.26
N THR A 314 -13.34 -1.90 -1.59
CA THR A 314 -14.53 -1.91 -2.43
C THR A 314 -14.64 -0.62 -3.24
N ARG A 315 -15.47 -0.62 -4.29
CA ARG A 315 -15.63 0.51 -5.22
C ARG A 315 -17.11 0.83 -5.50
N ALA A 316 -17.35 1.97 -6.15
CA ALA A 316 -18.68 2.39 -6.52
C ALA A 316 -19.40 1.33 -7.38
N GLY A 317 -20.59 0.89 -6.94
CA GLY A 317 -21.39 -0.12 -7.65
C GLY A 317 -21.10 -1.58 -7.28
N HIS A 318 -20.22 -1.86 -6.30
CA HIS A 318 -19.74 -3.23 -5.99
C HIS A 318 -20.37 -3.88 -4.76
N LEU A 319 -21.49 -3.33 -4.28
CA LEU A 319 -22.18 -3.85 -3.09
C LEU A 319 -22.55 -5.34 -3.18
N SER A 320 -22.83 -5.86 -4.37
CA SER A 320 -23.09 -7.29 -4.58
C SER A 320 -21.85 -8.15 -4.34
N SER A 321 -20.71 -7.78 -4.94
CA SER A 321 -19.42 -8.46 -4.75
C SER A 321 -18.98 -8.37 -3.28
N PHE A 322 -19.14 -7.20 -2.66
CA PHE A 322 -18.88 -7.01 -1.23
C PHE A 322 -19.69 -7.98 -0.36
N ARG A 323 -20.99 -8.12 -0.62
CA ARG A 323 -21.89 -9.03 0.11
C ARG A 323 -21.47 -10.49 -0.04
N GLU A 324 -21.11 -10.87 -1.25
CA GLU A 324 -20.64 -12.22 -1.55
C GLU A 324 -19.35 -12.52 -0.80
N LEU A 325 -18.35 -11.63 -0.88
CA LEU A 325 -17.09 -11.73 -0.16
C LEU A 325 -17.32 -11.88 1.35
N VAL A 326 -18.09 -10.97 1.95
CA VAL A 326 -18.39 -10.97 3.39
C VAL A 326 -19.13 -12.23 3.80
N SER A 327 -20.07 -12.71 3.00
CA SER A 327 -20.79 -13.95 3.28
C SER A 327 -19.87 -15.18 3.21
N GLN A 328 -18.96 -15.24 2.24
CA GLN A 328 -18.06 -16.37 2.07
C GLN A 328 -16.96 -16.42 3.15
N LEU A 329 -16.47 -15.25 3.59
CA LEU A 329 -15.47 -15.14 4.64
C LEU A 329 -16.05 -15.10 6.06
N GLY A 330 -17.37 -14.99 6.21
CA GLY A 330 -18.04 -14.60 7.46
C GLY A 330 -17.56 -15.30 8.74
N ASN A 331 -17.35 -16.62 8.70
CA ASN A 331 -16.85 -17.37 9.87
C ASN A 331 -15.42 -16.98 10.27
N ALA A 332 -14.59 -16.60 9.29
CA ALA A 332 -13.20 -16.20 9.51
C ALA A 332 -13.08 -14.81 10.15
N PHE A 333 -14.13 -13.98 10.16
CA PHE A 333 -14.10 -12.68 10.83
C PHE A 333 -14.25 -12.77 12.36
N SER A 334 -14.65 -13.92 12.90
CA SER A 334 -14.97 -14.06 14.33
C SER A 334 -13.74 -13.93 15.25
N SER A 335 -12.55 -14.29 14.77
CA SER A 335 -11.28 -14.17 15.49
C SER A 335 -10.65 -12.77 15.41
N LEU A 336 -11.08 -11.94 14.46
CA LEU A 336 -10.44 -10.65 14.20
C LEU A 336 -10.85 -9.59 15.21
N LYS A 337 -9.88 -8.79 15.67
CA LYS A 337 -10.11 -7.64 16.55
C LYS A 337 -10.85 -6.51 15.83
N LEU A 338 -10.60 -6.36 14.53
CA LEU A 338 -11.10 -5.24 13.72
C LEU A 338 -11.38 -5.67 12.28
N VAL A 339 -12.52 -5.24 11.74
CA VAL A 339 -12.82 -5.30 10.30
C VAL A 339 -12.93 -3.88 9.76
N ALA A 340 -12.03 -3.53 8.86
CA ALA A 340 -11.99 -2.26 8.16
C ALA A 340 -12.60 -2.39 6.75
N VAL A 341 -13.29 -1.35 6.29
CA VAL A 341 -13.75 -1.25 4.90
C VAL A 341 -13.18 0.02 4.28
N SER A 342 -12.39 -0.15 3.22
CA SER A 342 -11.81 0.93 2.42
C SER A 342 -12.80 1.35 1.34
N VAL A 343 -13.25 2.60 1.39
CA VAL A 343 -14.28 3.12 0.47
C VAL A 343 -13.81 4.43 -0.15
N PRO A 344 -13.82 4.58 -1.49
CA PRO A 344 -13.52 5.85 -2.15
C PRO A 344 -14.67 6.86 -1.95
N ASP A 345 -14.53 8.09 -2.48
CA ASP A 345 -15.65 9.02 -2.50
C ASP A 345 -16.74 8.51 -3.46
N LEU A 346 -17.87 8.05 -2.90
CA LEU A 346 -19.03 7.54 -3.62
C LEU A 346 -20.08 8.62 -3.93
N GLU A 347 -19.72 9.91 -3.83
CA GLU A 347 -20.64 11.02 -4.09
C GLU A 347 -21.93 10.88 -3.24
N GLU A 348 -23.10 11.18 -3.81
CA GLU A 348 -24.38 11.13 -3.09
C GLU A 348 -24.73 9.73 -2.53
N LEU A 349 -24.10 8.67 -3.06
CA LEU A 349 -24.34 7.29 -2.62
C LEU A 349 -23.51 6.88 -1.39
N MET A 350 -22.66 7.77 -0.85
CA MET A 350 -21.76 7.43 0.26
C MET A 350 -22.51 6.85 1.45
N ILE A 351 -23.42 7.60 2.07
CA ILE A 351 -24.12 7.17 3.28
C ILE A 351 -25.03 5.95 3.05
N PRO A 352 -25.85 5.89 1.97
CA PRO A 352 -26.64 4.70 1.68
C PRO A 352 -25.78 3.44 1.48
N THR A 353 -24.63 3.57 0.81
CA THR A 353 -23.73 2.43 0.54
C THR A 353 -23.06 1.94 1.81
N LEU A 354 -22.54 2.85 2.66
CA LEU A 354 -21.96 2.49 3.95
C LEU A 354 -22.98 1.73 4.84
N ASN A 355 -24.23 2.19 4.89
CA ASN A 355 -25.30 1.51 5.65
C ASN A 355 -25.60 0.11 5.11
N ALA A 356 -25.62 -0.06 3.78
CA ALA A 356 -25.85 -1.34 3.16
C ALA A 356 -24.68 -2.32 3.42
N MET A 357 -23.44 -1.84 3.37
CA MET A 357 -22.25 -2.61 3.73
C MET A 357 -22.28 -3.02 5.20
N TYR A 358 -22.59 -2.08 6.11
CA TYR A 358 -22.73 -2.34 7.54
C TYR A 358 -23.75 -3.43 7.83
N THR A 359 -24.92 -3.35 7.19
CA THR A 359 -25.98 -4.35 7.32
C THR A 359 -25.52 -5.73 6.88
N SER A 360 -24.71 -5.79 5.81
CA SER A 360 -24.17 -7.04 5.27
C SER A 360 -23.11 -7.66 6.19
N MET A 361 -22.32 -6.84 6.89
CA MET A 361 -21.30 -7.27 7.84
C MET A 361 -21.87 -7.69 9.21
N LYS A 362 -22.98 -7.09 9.66
CA LYS A 362 -23.57 -7.28 10.99
C LYS A 362 -23.75 -8.75 11.44
N PRO A 363 -24.12 -9.71 10.56
CA PRO A 363 -24.22 -11.12 10.96
C PRO A 363 -22.88 -11.72 11.41
N PHE A 364 -21.76 -11.26 10.85
CA PHE A 364 -20.45 -11.89 10.96
C PHE A 364 -19.45 -11.09 11.81
N VAL A 365 -19.47 -9.76 11.70
CA VAL A 365 -18.56 -8.87 12.42
C VAL A 365 -19.12 -8.56 13.80
N LYS A 366 -18.46 -9.08 14.85
CA LYS A 366 -18.86 -8.89 16.26
C LYS A 366 -17.98 -7.91 17.04
N ASN A 367 -16.75 -7.72 16.57
CA ASN A 367 -15.77 -6.85 17.20
C ASN A 367 -15.80 -5.45 16.54
N LEU A 368 -14.67 -4.76 16.51
CA LEU A 368 -14.60 -3.37 16.09
C LEU A 368 -14.80 -3.25 14.56
N ASN A 369 -15.42 -2.15 14.13
CA ASN A 369 -15.58 -1.79 12.71
C ASN A 369 -14.92 -0.44 12.43
N LEU A 370 -14.19 -0.35 11.31
CA LEU A 370 -13.50 0.86 10.89
C LEU A 370 -13.83 1.22 9.43
N TRP A 371 -14.38 2.42 9.23
CA TRP A 371 -14.56 3.01 7.91
C TRP A 371 -13.29 3.74 7.49
N GLN A 372 -12.57 3.15 6.56
CA GLN A 372 -11.38 3.74 5.98
C GLN A 372 -11.78 4.54 4.74
N LEU A 373 -11.73 5.86 4.85
CA LEU A 373 -12.13 6.78 3.79
C LEU A 373 -10.97 6.99 2.84
N ASP A 374 -10.96 6.30 1.70
CA ASP A 374 -9.87 6.30 0.73
C ASP A 374 -9.99 7.49 -0.25
N GLY A 375 -9.68 8.69 0.24
CA GLY A 375 -9.95 9.96 -0.46
C GLY A 375 -9.35 10.02 -1.86
N ARG A 376 -8.03 10.24 -1.96
CA ARG A 376 -7.32 10.14 -3.25
C ARG A 376 -6.34 8.96 -3.19
N PRO A 377 -6.67 7.79 -3.74
CA PRO A 377 -5.87 6.58 -3.58
C PRO A 377 -4.42 6.77 -4.06
N MET A 378 -3.49 6.08 -3.39
CA MET A 378 -2.06 5.99 -3.77
C MET A 378 -1.36 7.34 -4.07
N SER A 379 -1.78 8.42 -3.43
CA SER A 379 -1.35 9.79 -3.77
C SER A 379 -0.72 10.59 -2.63
N GLY A 380 -0.50 9.98 -1.46
CA GLY A 380 0.01 10.68 -0.27
C GLY A 380 1.34 11.40 -0.50
N ASP A 381 2.21 10.85 -1.33
CA ASP A 381 3.52 11.43 -1.67
C ASP A 381 3.48 12.52 -2.76
N ILE A 382 2.30 12.88 -3.27
CA ILE A 382 2.10 13.88 -4.34
C ILE A 382 1.85 15.30 -3.78
N GLY A 383 1.50 15.44 -2.49
CA GLY A 383 1.42 16.74 -1.79
C GLY A 383 0.01 17.17 -1.34
N VAL A 384 -0.14 18.46 -0.99
CA VAL A 384 -1.29 19.03 -0.25
C VAL A 384 -2.66 18.80 -0.93
N GLY A 385 -2.71 18.79 -2.27
CA GLY A 385 -3.96 18.56 -3.00
C GLY A 385 -4.61 17.21 -2.69
N ALA A 386 -3.80 16.18 -2.43
CA ALA A 386 -4.28 14.87 -2.02
C ALA A 386 -4.91 14.90 -0.62
N THR A 387 -4.27 15.62 0.32
CA THR A 387 -4.76 15.82 1.68
C THR A 387 -6.13 16.49 1.69
N ARG A 388 -6.33 17.50 0.84
CA ARG A 388 -7.61 18.22 0.76
C ARG A 388 -8.76 17.29 0.40
N ALA A 389 -8.57 16.38 -0.57
CA ALA A 389 -9.61 15.43 -0.96
C ALA A 389 -10.00 14.50 0.21
N ALA A 390 -9.00 13.98 0.94
CA ALA A 390 -9.24 13.14 2.11
C ALA A 390 -10.04 13.87 3.21
N ILE A 391 -9.72 15.15 3.47
CA ILE A 391 -10.42 15.97 4.47
C ILE A 391 -11.86 16.26 4.05
N MET A 392 -12.10 16.57 2.77
CA MET A 392 -13.45 16.83 2.26
C MET A 392 -14.35 15.59 2.38
N LEU A 393 -13.83 14.41 2.04
CA LEU A 393 -14.56 13.15 2.19
C LEU A 393 -14.88 12.88 3.67
N ALA A 394 -13.92 13.11 4.56
CA ALA A 394 -14.12 12.98 6.00
C ALA A 394 -15.24 13.90 6.52
N GLN A 395 -15.22 15.20 6.16
CA GLN A 395 -16.27 16.16 6.55
C GLN A 395 -17.66 15.70 6.10
N LYS A 396 -17.78 15.22 4.86
CA LYS A 396 -19.03 14.71 4.30
C LYS A 396 -19.58 13.54 5.12
N VAL A 397 -18.77 12.50 5.36
CA VAL A 397 -19.21 11.31 6.10
C VAL A 397 -19.59 11.66 7.54
N VAL A 398 -18.75 12.45 8.20
CA VAL A 398 -18.94 12.90 9.58
C VAL A 398 -20.22 13.73 9.77
N SER A 399 -20.53 14.60 8.80
CA SER A 399 -21.66 15.53 8.90
C SER A 399 -23.03 14.85 8.81
N SER A 400 -23.08 13.60 8.35
CA SER A 400 -24.32 12.84 8.25
C SER A 400 -24.65 12.13 9.56
N SER A 401 -25.83 12.43 10.11
CA SER A 401 -26.42 11.69 11.23
C SER A 401 -26.90 10.29 10.85
N GLU A 402 -27.02 9.99 9.56
CA GLU A 402 -27.49 8.69 9.05
C GLU A 402 -26.35 7.70 8.78
N ARG A 403 -25.09 8.09 9.01
CA ARG A 403 -23.94 7.20 8.82
C ARG A 403 -24.04 5.97 9.73
N PRO A 404 -23.57 4.79 9.28
CA PRO A 404 -23.57 3.60 10.13
C PRO A 404 -22.60 3.76 11.31
N PRO A 405 -22.77 2.95 12.37
CA PRO A 405 -21.80 2.82 13.45
C PRO A 405 -20.43 2.38 12.94
N GLY A 406 -19.39 2.72 13.69
CA GLY A 406 -18.00 2.39 13.37
C GLY A 406 -17.07 3.58 13.57
N PHE A 407 -15.79 3.28 13.76
CA PHE A 407 -14.72 4.26 13.77
C PHE A 407 -14.50 4.80 12.35
N ILE A 408 -13.91 5.98 12.22
CA ILE A 408 -13.60 6.59 10.92
C ILE A 408 -12.10 6.88 10.87
N GLN A 409 -11.43 6.44 9.81
CA GLN A 409 -10.03 6.74 9.53
C GLN A 409 -9.89 7.37 8.16
N LEU A 410 -9.02 8.38 8.03
CA LEU A 410 -8.60 8.85 6.72
C LEU A 410 -7.56 7.89 6.15
N ALA A 411 -7.78 7.47 4.91
CA ALA A 411 -6.78 6.86 4.04
C ALA A 411 -6.82 7.52 2.65
N GLY A 412 -5.89 7.20 1.77
CA GLY A 412 -5.89 7.80 0.43
C GLY A 412 -5.55 9.30 0.42
N GLY A 413 -4.29 9.62 0.13
CA GLY A 413 -3.84 11.02 -0.01
C GLY A 413 -3.37 11.65 1.29
N THR A 414 -3.18 10.85 2.34
CA THR A 414 -2.65 11.25 3.64
C THR A 414 -1.13 11.46 3.60
N ASN A 415 -0.65 12.51 4.26
CA ASN A 415 0.76 12.91 4.34
C ASN A 415 1.02 13.85 5.53
N ALA A 416 2.20 14.50 5.56
CA ALA A 416 2.58 15.43 6.63
C ALA A 416 1.59 16.60 6.87
N HIS A 417 0.75 16.96 5.89
CA HIS A 417 -0.24 18.03 6.06
C HIS A 417 -1.55 17.56 6.69
N THR A 418 -1.78 16.24 6.78
CA THR A 418 -3.09 15.68 7.18
C THR A 418 -3.46 16.04 8.61
N ALA A 419 -2.53 15.93 9.56
CA ALA A 419 -2.79 16.27 10.96
C ALA A 419 -3.20 17.74 11.13
N THR A 420 -2.41 18.66 10.56
CA THR A 420 -2.72 20.09 10.57
C THR A 420 -4.07 20.38 9.92
N ALA A 421 -4.36 19.73 8.79
CA ALA A 421 -5.63 19.92 8.10
C ALA A 421 -6.82 19.44 8.96
N LEU A 422 -6.73 18.27 9.60
CA LEU A 422 -7.75 17.76 10.53
C LEU A 422 -7.99 18.71 11.71
N LYS A 423 -6.91 19.24 12.31
CA LYS A 423 -6.99 20.23 13.38
C LYS A 423 -7.70 21.51 12.92
N ASN A 424 -7.35 22.01 11.74
CA ASN A 424 -7.92 23.25 11.20
C ASN A 424 -9.42 23.14 10.92
N VAL A 425 -9.92 21.96 10.55
CA VAL A 425 -11.35 21.72 10.32
C VAL A 425 -12.08 21.17 11.56
N GLY A 426 -11.40 21.08 12.71
CA GLY A 426 -12.01 20.62 13.97
C GLY A 426 -12.38 19.13 13.98
N LEU A 427 -11.76 18.30 13.14
CA LEU A 427 -12.06 16.86 13.05
C LEU A 427 -11.10 15.99 13.89
N GLN A 428 -10.02 16.56 14.44
CA GLN A 428 -9.11 15.87 15.35
C GLN A 428 -9.55 16.07 16.80
N ARG A 429 -9.53 15.00 17.62
CA ARG A 429 -9.78 15.10 19.06
C ARG A 429 -8.53 15.63 19.78
N CYS A 430 -8.74 16.51 20.76
CA CYS A 430 -7.80 16.70 21.87
C CYS A 430 -8.44 16.09 23.12
N ILE A 431 -7.91 14.99 23.64
CA ILE A 431 -8.21 14.59 25.01
C ILE A 431 -7.33 15.47 25.90
N THR A 432 -7.92 16.50 26.51
CA THR A 432 -7.29 17.19 27.63
C THR A 432 -7.56 16.36 28.88
N TYR A 433 -6.51 15.75 29.45
CA TYR A 433 -6.59 15.22 30.81
C TYR A 433 -6.67 16.41 31.77
N GLU A 434 -7.88 16.88 32.07
CA GLU A 434 -8.07 17.77 33.20
C GLU A 434 -7.93 16.94 34.49
N ASN A 435 -7.04 17.39 35.38
CA ASN A 435 -6.70 16.76 36.65
C ASN A 435 -7.89 16.74 37.64
N HIS A 436 -8.99 16.04 37.40
CA HIS A 436 -9.98 15.74 38.43
C HIS A 436 -10.76 14.44 38.15
N GLY A 437 -10.46 13.40 38.95
CA GLY A 437 -11.41 12.35 39.33
C GLY A 437 -11.99 11.46 38.23
N VAL A 438 -11.53 10.21 38.19
CA VAL A 438 -12.12 9.14 37.37
C VAL A 438 -13.57 8.90 37.79
N SER A 439 -14.53 9.27 36.94
CA SER A 439 -15.87 8.69 36.91
C SER A 439 -15.98 7.79 35.68
N GLN A 440 -15.84 6.48 35.90
CA GLN A 440 -16.22 5.46 34.93
C GLN A 440 -17.76 5.43 34.85
N GLN A 441 -18.32 6.14 33.88
CA GLN A 441 -19.65 5.86 33.36
C GLN A 441 -19.54 5.69 31.85
N TYR A 442 -19.55 4.43 31.42
CA TYR A 442 -19.91 4.06 30.04
C TYR A 442 -21.42 4.32 29.89
N GLU A 443 -21.79 5.59 29.77
CA GLU A 443 -23.11 5.97 29.28
C GLU A 443 -22.98 6.55 27.88
N ASP A 444 -23.73 5.91 27.00
CA ASP A 444 -24.03 6.24 25.62
C ASP A 444 -24.42 7.72 25.50
N ASN A 445 -23.47 8.61 25.15
CA ASN A 445 -23.81 10.00 24.83
C ASN A 445 -22.87 10.65 23.80
N GLN A 446 -23.50 10.98 22.69
CA GLN A 446 -23.02 11.51 21.43
C GLN A 446 -22.55 12.99 21.49
N SER A 447 -21.64 13.39 22.38
CA SER A 447 -21.20 14.80 22.39
C SER A 447 -19.75 15.12 22.76
N GLY A 448 -18.86 14.13 22.84
CA GLY A 448 -17.43 14.40 23.07
C GLY A 448 -16.48 13.42 22.39
N SER A 449 -16.97 12.57 21.48
CA SER A 449 -16.17 11.52 20.84
C SER A 449 -15.28 12.07 19.71
N ALA A 450 -14.14 11.42 19.46
CA ALA A 450 -13.32 11.76 18.32
C ALA A 450 -14.14 11.59 17.04
N VAL A 451 -14.22 12.64 16.25
CA VAL A 451 -14.96 12.59 14.99
C VAL A 451 -14.25 11.67 13.99
N ILE A 452 -12.92 11.71 13.99
CA ILE A 452 -12.01 10.82 13.27
C ILE A 452 -11.18 10.06 14.30
N ALA A 453 -11.17 8.73 14.19
CA ALA A 453 -10.44 7.84 15.07
C ALA A 453 -8.93 7.84 14.80
N GLY A 454 -8.51 8.10 13.55
CA GLY A 454 -7.10 8.10 13.19
C GLY A 454 -6.78 8.35 11.72
N VAL A 455 -5.52 8.15 11.36
CA VAL A 455 -4.98 8.36 10.00
C VAL A 455 -4.11 7.18 9.58
N ALA A 456 -4.26 6.73 8.34
CA ALA A 456 -3.40 5.73 7.73
C ALA A 456 -2.38 6.39 6.82
N TYR A 457 -1.12 5.96 6.82
CA TYR A 457 -0.07 6.51 5.96
C TYR A 457 0.60 5.39 5.15
N GLY A 458 0.64 5.57 3.81
CA GLY A 458 1.25 4.62 2.88
C GLY A 458 2.45 5.21 2.12
N GLY A 459 2.21 5.68 0.90
CA GLY A 459 3.28 6.18 0.02
C GLY A 459 4.15 7.28 0.64
N TYR A 460 3.57 8.17 1.44
CA TYR A 460 4.33 9.20 2.16
C TYR A 460 5.21 8.58 3.27
N ALA A 461 4.68 7.63 4.04
CA ALA A 461 5.42 6.93 5.08
C ALA A 461 6.62 6.15 4.51
N ARG A 462 6.45 5.49 3.36
CA ARG A 462 7.58 4.84 2.67
C ARG A 462 8.62 5.86 2.21
N LYS A 463 8.18 6.95 1.57
CA LYS A 463 9.07 8.00 1.06
C LYS A 463 10.00 8.58 2.11
N ILE A 464 9.53 8.81 3.34
CA ILE A 464 10.37 9.45 4.37
C ILE A 464 11.51 8.54 4.84
N VAL A 465 11.30 7.21 4.87
CA VAL A 465 12.33 6.26 5.33
C VAL A 465 13.15 5.62 4.20
N ASP A 466 12.67 5.69 2.96
CA ASP A 466 13.30 5.06 1.78
C ASP A 466 14.78 5.44 1.62
N LYS A 467 15.14 6.71 1.88
CA LYS A 467 16.53 7.14 1.84
C LYS A 467 17.45 6.38 2.79
N PHE A 468 16.94 5.88 3.92
CA PHE A 468 17.72 5.08 4.87
C PHE A 468 17.73 3.60 4.49
N LEU A 469 16.62 3.09 3.96
CA LEU A 469 16.52 1.70 3.50
C LEU A 469 17.48 1.38 2.36
N ARG A 470 17.75 2.34 1.48
CA ARG A 470 18.70 2.16 0.36
C ARG A 470 20.14 1.86 0.80
N HIS A 471 20.55 2.30 1.99
CA HIS A 471 21.90 2.05 2.52
C HIS A 471 22.03 0.68 3.21
N VAL A 472 20.91 -0.04 3.40
CA VAL A 472 20.91 -1.36 4.03
C VAL A 472 21.38 -2.39 2.99
N GLY A 473 22.42 -3.16 3.32
CA GLY A 473 23.01 -4.14 2.43
C GLY A 473 23.99 -3.57 1.39
N GLU A 474 24.28 -2.26 1.41
CA GLU A 474 25.39 -1.68 0.65
C GLU A 474 26.73 -2.00 1.34
N GLU A 475 27.76 -2.31 0.54
CA GLU A 475 29.12 -2.56 1.05
C GLU A 475 29.72 -1.24 1.57
N GLU A 476 29.77 -1.07 2.89
CA GLU A 476 30.56 0.02 3.49
C GLU A 476 32.05 -0.31 3.38
N THR A 477 32.79 0.51 2.63
CA THR A 477 34.25 0.51 2.65
C THR A 477 34.74 1.44 3.77
N CYS A 478 35.20 0.88 4.88
CA CYS A 478 35.90 1.62 5.93
C CYS A 478 37.38 1.23 5.91
N GLY A 479 38.19 1.96 5.14
CA GLY A 479 39.60 1.63 4.90
C GLY A 479 39.80 0.34 4.08
N ASP A 480 40.94 -0.33 4.25
CA ASP A 480 41.32 -1.59 3.56
C ASP A 480 40.57 -2.84 4.06
N VAL A 481 39.57 -2.68 4.94
CA VAL A 481 38.80 -3.80 5.49
C VAL A 481 37.39 -3.77 4.89
N LEU A 482 37.12 -4.74 4.00
CA LEU A 482 35.76 -5.05 3.55
C LEU A 482 34.96 -5.61 4.73
N VAL A 483 34.17 -4.77 5.39
CA VAL A 483 33.20 -5.23 6.39
C VAL A 483 31.94 -5.65 5.64
N ASN A 484 31.86 -6.92 5.29
CA ASN A 484 30.70 -7.47 4.60
C ASN A 484 29.50 -7.52 5.56
N ARG A 485 28.73 -6.42 5.65
CA ARG A 485 27.41 -6.44 6.27
C ARG A 485 26.41 -6.90 5.23
N SER A 486 26.41 -8.19 4.91
CA SER A 486 25.50 -8.81 3.93
C SER A 486 24.04 -8.92 4.43
N SER A 487 23.65 -8.16 5.45
CA SER A 487 22.35 -8.29 6.09
C SER A 487 21.42 -7.19 5.61
N ASN A 488 20.28 -7.59 5.06
CA ASN A 488 19.20 -6.67 4.67
C ASN A 488 18.36 -6.19 5.88
N GLN A 489 18.85 -6.38 7.11
CA GLN A 489 18.13 -6.06 8.34
C GLN A 489 18.62 -4.74 8.93
N MET A 490 17.70 -3.79 9.12
CA MET A 490 18.05 -2.40 9.44
C MET A 490 18.64 -2.19 10.84
N GLU A 491 18.32 -3.05 11.82
CA GLU A 491 18.87 -2.96 13.18
C GLU A 491 20.38 -3.23 13.26
N HIS A 492 20.96 -3.85 12.24
CA HIS A 492 22.41 -3.94 12.09
C HIS A 492 23.05 -2.62 11.69
N TYR A 493 22.26 -1.58 11.40
CA TYR A 493 22.69 -0.23 11.06
C TYR A 493 22.04 0.80 12.00
N PRO A 494 22.44 0.82 13.29
CA PRO A 494 21.74 1.55 14.34
C PRO A 494 21.67 3.06 14.10
N HIS A 495 22.64 3.65 13.41
CA HIS A 495 22.59 5.06 13.03
C HIS A 495 21.48 5.32 12.00
N PHE A 496 21.38 4.51 10.93
CA PHE A 496 20.31 4.65 9.95
C PHE A 496 18.95 4.32 10.54
N LEU A 497 18.85 3.28 11.39
CA LEU A 497 17.61 2.96 12.09
C LEU A 497 17.16 4.13 12.98
N LEU A 498 18.07 4.71 13.77
CA LEU A 498 17.79 5.85 14.64
C LEU A 498 17.19 7.02 13.85
N HIS A 499 17.83 7.42 12.75
CA HIS A 499 17.34 8.53 11.91
C HIS A 499 16.01 8.21 11.23
N ALA A 500 15.83 6.98 10.73
CA ALA A 500 14.56 6.54 10.16
C ALA A 500 13.42 6.59 11.17
N VAL A 501 13.66 6.14 12.41
CA VAL A 501 12.69 6.22 13.51
C VAL A 501 12.40 7.68 13.88
N LEU A 502 13.40 8.56 13.95
CA LEU A 502 13.18 9.99 14.22
C LEU A 502 12.30 10.67 13.15
N GLU A 503 12.44 10.31 11.88
CA GLU A 503 11.57 10.84 10.83
C GLU A 503 10.16 10.26 10.86
N ALA A 504 10.05 8.94 11.09
CA ALA A 504 8.75 8.29 11.28
C ALA A 504 8.00 8.85 12.50
N ASN A 505 8.73 9.19 13.56
CA ASN A 505 8.23 9.79 14.79
C ASN A 505 7.48 11.11 14.55
N VAL A 506 8.01 11.99 13.70
CA VAL A 506 7.35 13.26 13.33
C VAL A 506 5.97 13.01 12.72
N LEU A 507 5.86 11.98 11.88
CA LEU A 507 4.60 11.60 11.25
C LEU A 507 3.61 11.03 12.27
N VAL A 508 4.05 10.07 13.09
CA VAL A 508 3.19 9.40 14.09
C VAL A 508 2.73 10.37 15.18
N ASP A 509 3.63 11.22 15.69
CA ASP A 509 3.32 12.17 16.77
C ASP A 509 2.33 13.25 16.36
N SER A 510 2.28 13.59 15.07
CA SER A 510 1.31 14.55 14.56
C SER A 510 -0.15 14.14 14.87
N ILE A 511 -0.39 12.85 15.07
CA ILE A 511 -1.67 12.27 15.47
C ILE A 511 -1.66 11.86 16.95
N LYS A 512 -0.62 11.17 17.42
CA LYS A 512 -0.57 10.58 18.77
C LYS A 512 -0.35 11.58 19.88
N CYS A 513 0.39 12.64 19.61
CA CYS A 513 0.81 13.65 20.56
C CYS A 513 0.22 14.97 20.11
N SER A 514 -1.07 15.19 20.36
CA SER A 514 -1.72 16.49 20.11
C SER A 514 -0.95 17.57 20.87
N VAL A 515 -0.05 18.26 20.18
CA VAL A 515 1.02 19.07 20.77
C VAL A 515 0.45 20.14 21.70
N ASN A 516 0.85 20.02 22.97
CA ASN A 516 1.25 21.16 23.79
C ASN A 516 2.68 20.93 24.31
N GLN A 517 3.58 20.47 23.43
CA GLN A 517 5.00 20.29 23.76
C GLN A 517 5.85 21.38 23.11
N ASN A 518 6.21 22.38 23.91
CA ASN A 518 7.32 23.30 23.70
C ASN A 518 8.65 22.54 23.81
N TYR A 519 8.97 21.66 22.87
CA TYR A 519 10.33 21.19 22.66
C TYR A 519 10.84 21.75 21.33
N PRO A 520 11.85 22.62 21.32
CA PRO A 520 12.46 23.06 20.08
C PRO A 520 13.14 21.85 19.45
N ILE A 521 12.53 21.31 18.41
CA ILE A 521 13.26 20.49 17.44
C ILE A 521 14.24 21.47 16.79
N SER A 522 15.48 21.47 17.26
CA SER A 522 16.55 22.17 16.56
C SER A 522 16.56 21.61 15.15
N THR A 523 16.20 22.47 14.19
CA THR A 523 16.33 22.23 12.77
C THR A 523 17.71 21.63 12.50
N VAL A 524 17.75 20.43 11.93
CA VAL A 524 18.97 19.87 11.36
C VAL A 524 19.46 20.87 10.30
N PRO A 525 20.70 21.35 10.36
CA PRO A 525 21.21 22.23 9.32
C PRO A 525 21.24 21.47 7.99
N GLU A 526 20.57 22.01 6.99
CA GLU A 526 20.87 21.71 5.58
C GLU A 526 22.29 22.19 5.30
N SER A 527 23.27 21.31 5.49
CA SER A 527 24.60 21.50 4.92
C SER A 527 25.32 20.15 4.91
N HIS A 528 25.36 19.52 3.73
CA HIS A 528 26.60 19.22 3.00
C HIS A 528 26.27 18.27 1.84
N GLU A 529 25.85 18.85 0.72
CA GLU A 529 26.26 18.32 -0.58
C GLU A 529 27.79 18.42 -0.68
N HIS A 530 28.40 17.41 -1.31
CA HIS A 530 29.83 17.17 -1.52
C HIS A 530 30.59 16.52 -0.36
N ILE A 531 30.76 15.20 -0.42
CA ILE A 531 32.00 14.50 -0.85
C ILE A 531 31.60 13.22 -1.58
#